data_AF-A0A6N6Q9U3-F1
#
_entry.id   AF-A0A6N6Q9U3-F1
#
_cell.length_a   1.000
_cell.length_b   1.000
_cell.length_c   1.000
_cell.angle_alpha   90.00
_cell.angle_beta   90.00
_cell.angle_gamma   90.00
#
_symmetry.space_group_name_H-M   'P 1'
#
loop_
_entity.id
_entity.type
_entity.pdbx_description
1 polymer ?
#
loop_
_entity_poly.entity_id
_entity_poly.type
_entity_poly.pdbx_seq_one_letter_code
_entity_poly.pdbx_strand_id
1 'polypeptide(L)'
;MSASPARQAAIAAANYQRVSNTLAFKDSHSAALFGKNVFNEKVMQARLPKAVYKSLRKTIETGSPLEGSTADVVALALKDWALERGATHYAHIFQPLTGITAEKHDSFLEPDGKGGAIAEFNGKQLIQGEPDASSFPSGGIRATFEARGYTAWDVTSPCYLEETANGVTLCIPTAFVSWTGEVLDVKTPILRSMRALDVQARRILKLFGHHNVAMVTATAGPEQEYFLIDRNFYLTRPDLLSSGRTLFGARPPKGQEFEDQYFGVIPERVLAFMHESEAELYKLGVPVKTRHNEVAPSQYEIAPIYENANVAADHQQQIMMVLKRVARNYGLECLLHEKPFAGVNGSGKHLNWSLGNATQGNLLEPGSTPHQNMQFLVFCAAVIRAVHRHAGLLRAAVASASNDHRLGA
;
A
#
# COMPACT_ATOMS: atom_id res chain seq x y z
N MET A 1 32.10 -14.59 -21.90
CA MET A 1 31.13 -14.32 -20.81
C MET A 1 30.27 -15.53 -20.37
N SER A 2 30.43 -16.73 -20.96
CA SER A 2 29.71 -17.97 -20.60
C SER A 2 30.44 -18.89 -19.60
N ALA A 3 31.66 -18.52 -19.17
CA ALA A 3 32.54 -19.36 -18.37
C ALA A 3 32.53 -19.05 -16.86
N SER A 4 31.63 -18.18 -16.36
CA SER A 4 31.53 -17.93 -14.92
C SER A 4 30.91 -19.15 -14.24
N PRO A 5 31.62 -19.83 -13.31
CA PRO A 5 31.08 -20.98 -12.59
C PRO A 5 29.82 -20.63 -11.80
N ALA A 6 29.77 -19.41 -11.22
CA ALA A 6 28.61 -18.90 -10.50
C ALA A 6 27.37 -18.78 -11.41
N ARG A 7 27.54 -18.32 -12.66
CA ARG A 7 26.43 -18.24 -13.61
C ARG A 7 25.95 -19.62 -14.04
N GLN A 8 26.85 -20.57 -14.26
CA GLN A 8 26.49 -21.95 -14.60
C GLN A 8 25.75 -22.63 -13.44
N ALA A 9 26.20 -22.43 -12.20
CA ALA A 9 25.52 -22.90 -11.01
C ALA A 9 24.11 -22.28 -10.86
N ALA A 10 23.96 -20.98 -11.13
CA ALA A 10 22.65 -20.33 -11.13
C ALA A 10 21.70 -20.89 -12.21
N ILE A 11 22.21 -21.16 -13.43
CA ILE A 11 21.43 -21.82 -14.50
C ILE A 11 20.98 -23.21 -14.06
N ALA A 12 21.90 -24.00 -13.50
CA ALA A 12 21.58 -25.34 -13.01
C ALA A 12 20.50 -25.27 -11.92
N ALA A 13 20.68 -24.41 -10.90
CA ALA A 13 19.72 -24.24 -9.82
C ALA A 13 18.33 -23.83 -10.34
N ALA A 14 18.26 -22.88 -11.28
CA ALA A 14 17.01 -22.44 -11.87
C ALA A 14 16.27 -23.56 -12.63
N ASN A 15 17.00 -24.44 -13.32
CA ASN A 15 16.41 -25.58 -14.05
C ASN A 15 15.84 -26.67 -13.12
N TYR A 16 16.37 -26.79 -11.90
CA TYR A 16 15.91 -27.77 -10.91
C TYR A 16 14.89 -27.20 -9.92
N GLN A 17 14.61 -25.89 -9.97
CA GLN A 17 13.66 -25.25 -9.08
C GLN A 17 12.23 -25.74 -9.37
N ARG A 18 11.71 -26.58 -8.48
CA ARG A 18 10.31 -27.02 -8.51
C ARG A 18 9.48 -26.13 -7.60
N VAL A 19 8.23 -25.89 -8.00
CA VAL A 19 7.24 -25.25 -7.13
C VAL A 19 6.90 -26.24 -6.00
N SER A 20 7.48 -26.05 -4.81
CA SER A 20 7.28 -26.95 -3.67
C SER A 20 6.08 -26.58 -2.81
N ASN A 21 5.66 -25.31 -2.86
CA ASN A 21 4.55 -24.77 -2.09
C ASN A 21 3.41 -24.40 -3.02
N THR A 22 2.41 -25.27 -3.08
CA THR A 22 1.10 -24.93 -3.66
C THR A 22 0.14 -24.75 -2.50
N LEU A 23 -0.23 -23.51 -2.18
CA LEU A 23 -1.52 -23.28 -1.53
C LEU A 23 -2.59 -24.01 -2.34
N ALA A 24 -3.44 -24.80 -1.67
CA ALA A 24 -4.50 -25.56 -2.32
C ALA A 24 -5.63 -24.60 -2.74
N PHE A 25 -5.37 -23.78 -3.77
CA PHE A 25 -6.29 -22.76 -4.28
C PHE A 25 -7.61 -23.33 -4.78
N LYS A 26 -7.62 -24.62 -5.14
CA LYS A 26 -8.85 -25.34 -5.50
C LYS A 26 -9.80 -25.50 -4.31
N ASP A 27 -9.26 -25.56 -3.09
CA ASP A 27 -10.00 -25.82 -1.86
C ASP A 27 -10.27 -24.51 -1.07
N SER A 28 -9.52 -23.45 -1.35
CA SER A 28 -9.63 -22.14 -0.70
C SER A 28 -10.30 -21.12 -1.62
N HIS A 29 -11.61 -20.95 -1.50
CA HIS A 29 -12.34 -19.97 -2.31
C HIS A 29 -11.91 -18.54 -1.93
N SER A 30 -11.49 -17.74 -2.92
CA SER A 30 -11.09 -16.33 -2.76
C SER A 30 -12.07 -15.48 -1.95
N ALA A 31 -13.39 -15.71 -2.10
CA ALA A 31 -14.43 -15.03 -1.33
C ALA A 31 -14.32 -15.28 0.19
N ALA A 32 -13.87 -16.46 0.61
CA ALA A 32 -13.67 -16.78 2.03
C ALA A 32 -12.38 -16.17 2.61
N LEU A 33 -11.42 -15.83 1.75
CA LEU A 33 -10.19 -15.15 2.16
C LEU A 33 -10.38 -13.64 2.29
N PHE A 34 -11.26 -13.05 1.49
CA PHE A 34 -11.38 -11.61 1.36
C PHE A 34 -11.65 -10.90 2.70
N GLY A 35 -10.73 -10.02 3.10
CA GLY A 35 -10.79 -9.23 4.33
C GLY A 35 -10.77 -10.06 5.61
N LYS A 36 -10.39 -11.35 5.55
CA LYS A 36 -10.37 -12.24 6.73
C LYS A 36 -9.46 -11.68 7.80
N ASN A 37 -8.33 -11.07 7.45
CA ASN A 37 -7.33 -10.56 8.40
C ASN A 37 -7.54 -9.07 8.71
N VAL A 38 -8.69 -8.49 8.36
CA VAL A 38 -8.97 -7.08 8.58
C VAL A 38 -10.02 -6.94 9.68
N PHE A 39 -9.83 -5.97 10.58
CA PHE A 39 -10.84 -5.57 11.57
C PHE A 39 -11.94 -4.73 10.88
N ASN A 40 -12.62 -5.37 9.94
CA ASN A 40 -13.59 -4.75 9.04
C ASN A 40 -14.94 -4.50 9.72
N GLU A 41 -15.87 -3.89 8.97
CA GLU A 41 -17.23 -3.60 9.43
C GLU A 41 -17.96 -4.77 10.07
N LYS A 42 -17.85 -5.97 9.49
CA LYS A 42 -18.50 -7.17 10.03
C LYS A 42 -17.92 -7.55 11.39
N VAL A 43 -16.60 -7.48 11.53
CA VAL A 43 -15.91 -7.76 12.79
C VAL A 43 -16.25 -6.69 13.83
N MET A 44 -16.22 -5.42 13.44
CA MET A 44 -16.57 -4.30 14.31
C MET A 44 -18.01 -4.40 14.82
N GLN A 45 -18.99 -4.69 13.96
CA GLN A 45 -20.39 -4.87 14.36
C GLN A 45 -20.60 -6.05 15.31
N ALA A 46 -19.84 -7.14 15.13
CA ALA A 46 -19.95 -8.33 15.96
C ALA A 46 -19.31 -8.15 17.34
N ARG A 47 -18.23 -7.35 17.45
CA ARG A 47 -17.43 -7.24 18.68
C ARG A 47 -17.66 -5.96 19.48
N LEU A 48 -18.00 -4.86 18.82
CA LEU A 48 -18.17 -3.57 19.50
C LEU A 48 -19.61 -3.38 20.00
N PRO A 49 -19.80 -2.80 21.18
CA PRO A 49 -21.12 -2.35 21.61
C PRO A 49 -21.73 -1.38 20.60
N LYS A 50 -23.06 -1.44 20.42
CA LYS A 50 -23.79 -0.66 19.39
C LYS A 50 -23.51 0.85 19.45
N ALA A 51 -23.33 1.42 20.64
CA ALA A 51 -23.02 2.84 20.81
C ALA A 51 -21.60 3.18 20.34
N VAL A 52 -20.62 2.35 20.73
CA VAL A 52 -19.19 2.49 20.34
C VAL A 52 -19.03 2.33 18.85
N TYR A 53 -19.67 1.31 18.25
CA TYR A 53 -19.67 1.11 16.79
C TYR A 53 -20.20 2.35 16.04
N LYS A 54 -21.33 2.91 16.48
CA LYS A 54 -21.89 4.14 15.88
C LYS A 54 -20.97 5.35 16.03
N SER A 55 -20.33 5.49 17.19
CA SER A 55 -19.38 6.59 17.46
C SER A 55 -18.14 6.48 16.56
N LEU A 56 -17.57 5.29 16.44
CA LEU A 56 -16.44 5.01 15.56
C LEU A 56 -16.81 5.23 14.09
N ARG A 57 -17.95 4.72 13.63
CA ARG A 57 -18.45 4.95 12.26
C ARG A 57 -18.62 6.43 11.93
N LYS A 58 -19.20 7.20 12.84
CA LYS A 58 -19.33 8.66 12.69
C LYS A 58 -17.96 9.32 12.53
N THR A 59 -16.97 8.88 13.31
CA THR A 59 -15.57 9.37 13.23
C THR A 59 -14.97 9.08 11.86
N ILE A 60 -15.13 7.85 11.35
CA ILE A 60 -14.65 7.44 10.02
C ILE A 60 -15.32 8.23 8.89
N GLU A 61 -16.65 8.41 8.95
CA GLU A 61 -17.42 9.06 7.88
C GLU A 61 -17.28 10.58 7.86
N THR A 62 -17.12 11.21 9.03
CA THR A 62 -17.15 12.69 9.16
C THR A 62 -15.78 13.30 9.44
N GLY A 63 -14.80 12.51 9.89
CA GLY A 63 -13.51 12.98 10.37
C GLY A 63 -13.58 13.72 11.70
N SER A 64 -14.61 13.48 12.52
CA SER A 64 -14.66 14.00 13.90
C SER A 64 -13.57 13.38 14.76
N PRO A 65 -13.09 14.05 15.83
CA PRO A 65 -12.13 13.45 16.76
C PRO A 65 -12.69 12.16 17.41
N LEU A 66 -11.82 11.17 17.60
CA LEU A 66 -12.18 9.93 18.32
C LEU A 66 -12.23 10.20 19.82
N GLU A 67 -13.32 9.82 20.47
CA GLU A 67 -13.47 9.94 21.93
C GLU A 67 -12.60 8.90 22.66
N GLY A 68 -11.88 9.31 23.72
CA GLY A 68 -10.98 8.42 24.46
C GLY A 68 -11.67 7.16 25.02
N SER A 69 -12.89 7.30 25.54
CA SER A 69 -13.71 6.17 26.01
C SER A 69 -14.09 5.20 24.88
N THR A 70 -14.32 5.71 23.67
CA THR A 70 -14.54 4.88 22.48
C THR A 70 -13.25 4.14 22.12
N ALA A 71 -12.10 4.82 22.17
CA ALA A 71 -10.80 4.24 21.88
C ALA A 71 -10.42 3.10 22.83
N ASP A 72 -10.68 3.23 24.14
CA ASP A 72 -10.39 2.16 25.11
C ASP A 72 -11.18 0.87 24.81
N VAL A 73 -12.47 1.00 24.49
CA VAL A 73 -13.31 -0.15 24.16
C VAL A 73 -12.87 -0.79 22.83
N VAL A 74 -12.49 0.03 21.85
CA VAL A 74 -11.98 -0.46 20.55
C VAL A 74 -10.64 -1.16 20.73
N ALA A 75 -9.73 -0.62 21.54
CA ALA A 75 -8.44 -1.25 21.84
C ALA A 75 -8.62 -2.63 22.47
N LEU A 76 -9.50 -2.75 23.48
CA LEU A 76 -9.80 -4.04 24.10
C LEU A 76 -10.33 -5.05 23.07
N ALA A 77 -11.30 -4.63 22.24
CA ALA A 77 -11.88 -5.51 21.22
C ALA A 77 -10.85 -5.93 20.13
N LEU A 78 -9.95 -5.02 19.75
CA LEU A 78 -8.84 -5.30 18.82
C LEU A 78 -7.86 -6.29 19.42
N LYS A 79 -7.48 -6.10 20.69
CA LYS A 79 -6.58 -6.99 21.43
C LYS A 79 -7.16 -8.39 21.47
N ASP A 80 -8.40 -8.55 21.92
CA ASP A 80 -9.03 -9.86 22.07
C ASP A 80 -9.15 -10.55 20.70
N TRP A 81 -9.56 -9.81 19.66
CA TRP A 81 -9.60 -10.32 18.29
C TRP A 81 -8.23 -10.75 17.75
N ALA A 82 -7.17 -10.01 18.06
CA ALA A 82 -5.82 -10.32 17.63
C ALA A 82 -5.26 -11.54 18.38
N LEU A 83 -5.42 -11.60 19.70
CA LEU A 83 -4.96 -12.69 20.56
C LEU A 83 -5.66 -14.01 20.22
N GLU A 84 -6.98 -14.00 19.95
CA GLU A 84 -7.73 -15.18 19.48
C GLU A 84 -7.16 -15.77 18.18
N ARG A 85 -6.45 -14.94 17.41
CA ARG A 85 -5.81 -15.31 16.16
C ARG A 85 -4.31 -15.57 16.28
N GLY A 86 -3.81 -15.67 17.52
CA GLY A 86 -2.41 -15.97 17.81
C GLY A 86 -1.47 -14.78 17.65
N ALA A 87 -2.00 -13.55 17.64
CA ALA A 87 -1.14 -12.37 17.65
C ALA A 87 -0.37 -12.27 18.96
N THR A 88 0.93 -12.00 18.87
CA THR A 88 1.79 -11.83 20.05
C THR A 88 2.29 -10.40 20.21
N HIS A 89 2.26 -9.64 19.12
CA HIS A 89 2.73 -8.27 19.04
C HIS A 89 1.71 -7.38 18.33
N TYR A 90 1.80 -6.09 18.56
CA TYR A 90 1.18 -5.06 17.74
C TYR A 90 2.25 -4.10 17.21
N ALA A 91 1.93 -3.42 16.11
CA ALA A 91 2.82 -2.48 15.45
C ALA A 91 2.05 -1.31 14.86
N HIS A 92 2.52 -0.10 15.15
CA HIS A 92 2.09 1.10 14.43
C HIS A 92 2.81 1.16 13.10
N ILE A 93 2.06 1.01 12.02
CA ILE A 93 2.58 1.00 10.65
C ILE A 93 2.49 2.42 10.09
N PHE A 94 3.60 2.96 9.60
CA PHE A 94 3.63 4.28 8.97
C PHE A 94 4.65 4.33 7.84
N GLN A 95 4.49 5.28 6.93
CA GLN A 95 5.43 5.51 5.83
C GLN A 95 6.19 6.82 6.04
N PRO A 96 7.38 6.79 6.67
CA PRO A 96 8.21 7.97 6.81
C PRO A 96 8.73 8.47 5.45
N LEU A 97 9.35 9.66 5.46
CA LEU A 97 9.89 10.31 4.26
C LEU A 97 11.05 9.54 3.57
N THR A 98 11.45 8.37 4.08
CA THR A 98 12.38 7.44 3.41
C THR A 98 11.74 6.70 2.24
N GLY A 99 10.39 6.67 2.16
CA GLY A 99 9.66 5.93 1.12
C GLY A 99 9.56 4.42 1.37
N ILE A 100 9.88 3.95 2.58
CA ILE A 100 9.76 2.54 2.99
C ILE A 100 8.84 2.49 4.22
N THR A 101 7.92 1.52 4.27
CA THR A 101 7.10 1.26 5.46
C THR A 101 7.99 0.98 6.67
N ALA A 102 7.73 1.69 7.76
CA ALA A 102 8.35 1.51 9.05
C ALA A 102 7.34 0.94 10.04
N GLU A 103 7.85 0.10 10.93
CA GLU A 103 7.08 -0.53 11.98
C GLU A 103 7.99 -0.78 13.19
N LYS A 104 7.38 -0.74 14.38
CA LYS A 104 7.99 -1.17 15.64
C LYS A 104 7.04 -2.17 16.26
N HIS A 105 7.55 -3.35 16.62
CA HIS A 105 6.75 -4.42 17.18
C HIS A 105 6.84 -4.36 18.70
N ASP A 106 5.72 -4.06 19.35
CA ASP A 106 5.57 -4.04 20.80
C ASP A 106 4.77 -5.27 21.24
N SER A 107 5.19 -5.92 22.32
CA SER A 107 4.49 -7.11 22.84
C SER A 107 3.18 -6.71 23.52
N PHE A 108 2.16 -7.56 23.39
CA PHE A 108 0.97 -7.43 24.25
C PHE A 108 1.25 -7.76 25.71
N LEU A 109 2.34 -8.48 26.02
CA LEU A 109 2.63 -8.94 27.37
C LEU A 109 3.33 -7.87 28.19
N GLU A 110 2.72 -7.51 29.31
CA GLU A 110 3.32 -6.70 30.35
C GLU A 110 3.52 -7.53 31.63
N PRO A 111 4.70 -7.48 32.28
CA PRO A 111 4.93 -8.16 33.54
C PRO A 111 3.97 -7.67 34.63
N ASP A 112 3.35 -8.59 35.36
CA ASP A 112 2.37 -8.26 36.40
C ASP A 112 3.00 -7.85 37.76
N GLY A 113 4.33 -7.80 37.82
CA GLY A 113 5.12 -7.53 39.02
C GLY A 113 5.08 -8.65 40.09
N LYS A 114 4.42 -9.77 39.82
CA LYS A 114 4.23 -10.92 40.71
C LYS A 114 4.81 -12.23 40.15
N GLY A 115 5.56 -12.14 39.05
CA GLY A 115 6.19 -13.27 38.38
C GLY A 115 5.37 -13.87 37.23
N GLY A 116 4.23 -13.25 36.88
CA GLY A 116 3.43 -13.55 35.70
C GLY A 116 3.48 -12.41 34.66
N ALA A 117 2.66 -12.55 33.62
CA ALA A 117 2.46 -11.52 32.61
C ALA A 117 0.98 -11.43 32.25
N ILE A 118 0.51 -10.21 31.96
CA ILE A 118 -0.85 -9.93 31.50
C ILE A 118 -0.81 -9.34 30.11
N ALA A 119 -1.80 -9.69 29.28
CA ALA A 119 -1.94 -9.09 27.97
C ALA A 119 -2.64 -7.72 28.08
N GLU A 120 -1.91 -6.63 27.90
CA GLU A 120 -2.40 -5.27 27.94
C GLU A 120 -2.35 -4.61 26.55
N PHE A 121 -3.44 -3.92 26.22
CA PHE A 121 -3.53 -3.01 25.08
C PHE A 121 -4.69 -2.05 25.33
N ASN A 122 -4.37 -0.77 25.57
CA ASN A 122 -5.33 0.24 25.98
C ASN A 122 -5.55 1.31 24.90
N GLY A 123 -6.56 2.17 25.08
CA GLY A 123 -6.90 3.20 24.09
C GLY A 123 -5.78 4.19 23.86
N LYS A 124 -4.95 4.46 24.87
CA LYS A 124 -3.77 5.34 24.73
C LYS A 124 -2.74 4.75 23.77
N GLN A 125 -2.43 3.46 23.90
CA GLN A 125 -1.55 2.74 22.97
C GLN A 125 -2.16 2.68 21.57
N LEU A 126 -3.48 2.47 21.44
CA LEU A 126 -4.13 2.46 20.14
C LEU A 126 -4.05 3.83 19.42
N ILE A 127 -4.42 4.92 20.10
CA ILE A 127 -4.49 6.24 19.48
C ILE A 127 -3.12 6.87 19.29
N GLN A 128 -2.14 6.54 20.13
CA GLN A 128 -0.82 7.16 20.11
C GLN A 128 0.29 6.18 20.46
N GLY A 129 1.20 5.96 19.51
CA GLY A 129 2.46 5.28 19.74
C GLY A 129 3.63 6.27 19.87
N GLU A 130 4.70 5.84 20.54
CA GLU A 130 5.96 6.59 20.65
C GLU A 130 7.10 5.75 20.06
N PRO A 131 7.33 5.80 18.73
CA PRO A 131 8.53 5.23 18.14
C PRO A 131 9.75 6.13 18.46
N ASP A 132 10.89 5.52 18.74
CA ASP A 132 12.17 6.23 18.70
C ASP A 132 12.40 6.73 17.27
N ALA A 133 12.41 8.05 17.08
CA ALA A 133 12.49 8.67 15.78
C ALA A 133 13.88 9.25 15.46
N SER A 134 14.89 8.96 16.28
CA SER A 134 16.29 9.41 16.11
C SER A 134 16.91 9.10 14.76
N SER A 135 16.48 8.02 14.12
CA SER A 135 17.04 7.55 12.85
C SER A 135 16.21 7.90 11.61
N PHE A 136 15.04 8.55 11.75
CA PHE A 136 14.23 8.92 10.60
C PHE A 136 14.69 10.26 9.98
N PRO A 137 14.74 10.37 8.64
CA PRO A 137 15.12 11.62 8.00
C PRO A 137 14.17 12.74 8.38
N SER A 138 14.71 13.84 8.87
CA SER A 138 13.95 15.05 9.19
C SER A 138 14.06 16.13 8.11
N GLY A 139 14.80 15.89 7.02
CA GLY A 139 15.09 16.91 6.01
C GLY A 139 15.90 18.10 6.55
N GLY A 140 16.63 17.92 7.65
CA GLY A 140 17.39 18.98 8.32
C GLY A 140 16.54 19.86 9.26
N ILE A 141 15.28 19.50 9.50
CA ILE A 141 14.34 20.29 10.31
C ILE A 141 14.67 20.19 11.82
N ARG A 142 15.40 19.15 12.27
CA ARG A 142 15.72 18.94 13.70
C ARG A 142 17.12 18.43 14.01
N ALA A 143 17.55 18.68 15.25
CA ALA A 143 18.72 18.07 15.89
C ALA A 143 18.39 16.68 16.47
N THR A 144 19.38 15.77 16.48
CA THR A 144 19.21 14.35 16.83
C THR A 144 18.71 14.08 18.25
N PHE A 145 18.93 15.00 19.19
CA PHE A 145 18.45 14.86 20.58
C PHE A 145 16.97 15.24 20.77
N GLU A 146 16.36 15.88 19.77
CA GLU A 146 14.93 16.25 19.75
C GLU A 146 14.09 15.25 18.96
N ALA A 147 14.59 14.04 18.77
CA ALA A 147 14.04 13.09 17.81
C ALA A 147 12.94 12.19 18.40
N ARG A 148 12.10 12.74 19.28
CA ARG A 148 10.85 12.09 19.68
C ARG A 148 9.83 12.23 18.57
N GLY A 149 9.18 11.13 18.22
CA GLY A 149 8.10 11.07 17.26
C GLY A 149 6.86 10.42 17.87
N TYR A 150 5.71 10.76 17.32
CA TYR A 150 4.43 10.23 17.75
C TYR A 150 3.69 9.68 16.53
N THR A 151 3.15 8.48 16.67
CA THR A 151 2.20 7.93 15.70
C THR A 151 0.78 8.20 16.18
N ALA A 152 -0.15 8.39 15.24
CA ALA A 152 -1.57 8.52 15.53
C ALA A 152 -2.37 7.59 14.63
N TRP A 153 -3.26 6.76 15.20
CA TRP A 153 -4.07 5.84 14.39
C TRP A 153 -4.96 6.59 13.40
N ASP A 154 -4.82 6.25 12.12
CA ASP A 154 -5.76 6.65 11.09
C ASP A 154 -6.96 5.70 11.07
N VAL A 155 -8.01 6.10 11.78
CA VAL A 155 -9.28 5.34 11.85
C VAL A 155 -9.93 5.08 10.50
N THR A 156 -9.59 5.84 9.45
CA THR A 156 -10.15 5.64 8.11
C THR A 156 -9.54 4.45 7.37
N SER A 157 -8.40 3.95 7.88
CA SER A 157 -7.75 2.72 7.42
C SER A 157 -7.86 1.64 8.50
N PRO A 158 -8.49 0.49 8.21
CA PRO A 158 -8.76 -0.52 9.22
C PRO A 158 -7.48 -1.19 9.71
N CYS A 159 -7.41 -1.50 11.00
CA CYS A 159 -6.36 -2.37 11.53
C CYS A 159 -6.45 -3.76 10.90
N TYR A 160 -5.31 -4.41 10.74
CA TYR A 160 -5.22 -5.73 10.12
C TYR A 160 -4.22 -6.62 10.85
N LEU A 161 -4.27 -7.92 10.58
CA LEU A 161 -3.32 -8.90 11.08
C LEU A 161 -2.37 -9.31 9.96
N GLU A 162 -1.09 -9.12 10.18
CA GLU A 162 -0.06 -9.70 9.33
C GLU A 162 0.33 -11.08 9.87
N GLU A 163 0.02 -12.11 9.08
CA GLU A 163 0.39 -13.50 9.35
C GLU A 163 1.74 -13.80 8.68
N THR A 164 2.67 -14.33 9.46
CA THR A 164 3.95 -14.87 8.97
C THR A 164 4.03 -16.35 9.30
N ALA A 165 5.05 -17.05 8.80
CA ALA A 165 5.25 -18.46 9.11
C ALA A 165 5.40 -18.76 10.62
N ASN A 166 5.82 -17.76 11.42
CA ASN A 166 6.20 -17.95 12.82
C ASN A 166 5.34 -17.14 13.81
N GLY A 167 4.34 -16.40 13.34
CA GLY A 167 3.52 -15.59 14.24
C GLY A 167 2.63 -14.59 13.53
N VAL A 168 1.78 -13.94 14.31
CA VAL A 168 0.82 -12.95 13.86
C VAL A 168 1.08 -11.63 14.58
N THR A 169 0.99 -10.52 13.85
CA THR A 169 1.17 -9.16 14.39
C THR A 169 -0.06 -8.32 14.09
N LEU A 170 -0.56 -7.58 15.08
CA LEU A 170 -1.61 -6.57 14.87
C LEU A 170 -1.00 -5.30 14.29
N CYS A 171 -1.34 -4.97 13.06
CA CYS A 171 -0.88 -3.80 12.36
C CYS A 171 -1.93 -2.67 12.45
N ILE A 172 -1.49 -1.50 12.93
CA ILE A 172 -2.32 -0.31 13.15
C ILE A 172 -1.82 0.78 12.19
N PRO A 173 -2.57 1.11 11.11
CA PRO A 173 -2.18 2.16 10.16
C PRO A 173 -2.12 3.53 10.83
N THR A 174 -0.99 4.22 10.76
CA THR A 174 -0.79 5.47 11.52
C THR A 174 -0.21 6.60 10.69
N ALA A 175 -0.62 7.81 11.06
CA ALA A 175 0.10 9.02 10.72
C ALA A 175 1.30 9.19 11.65
N PHE A 176 2.41 9.74 11.15
CA PHE A 176 3.63 9.94 11.92
C PHE A 176 4.06 11.41 11.91
N VAL A 177 4.12 11.97 13.11
CA VAL A 177 4.50 13.35 13.38
C VAL A 177 5.61 13.37 14.41
N SER A 178 6.20 14.54 14.55
CA SER A 178 7.14 14.80 15.61
C SER A 178 6.54 15.28 16.91
N TRP A 179 7.39 15.38 17.92
CA TRP A 179 7.01 16.03 19.17
C TRP A 179 6.67 17.51 19.03
N THR A 180 7.22 18.22 18.03
CA THR A 180 6.85 19.62 17.72
C THR A 180 5.61 19.71 16.81
N GLY A 181 5.07 18.59 16.34
CA GLY A 181 3.89 18.51 15.47
C GLY A 181 4.17 18.66 13.97
N GLU A 182 5.44 18.74 13.57
CA GLU A 182 5.84 18.66 12.16
C GLU A 182 5.58 17.26 11.60
N VAL A 183 5.16 17.21 10.35
CA VAL A 183 4.81 15.99 9.62
C VAL A 183 6.07 15.28 9.14
N LEU A 184 6.20 13.99 9.44
CA LEU A 184 7.35 13.16 9.08
C LEU A 184 6.98 11.94 8.24
N ASP A 185 5.76 11.94 7.68
CA ASP A 185 5.23 10.87 6.86
C ASP A 185 4.69 11.36 5.51
N VAL A 186 4.31 10.40 4.67
CA VAL A 186 3.59 10.67 3.41
C VAL A 186 2.07 10.57 3.57
N LYS A 187 1.57 9.99 4.66
CA LYS A 187 0.14 9.79 4.90
C LYS A 187 -0.58 11.07 5.32
N THR A 188 -0.02 11.84 6.26
CA THR A 188 -0.62 13.09 6.72
C THR A 188 -0.81 14.11 5.58
N PRO A 189 0.15 14.30 4.65
CA PRO A 189 -0.06 15.15 3.48
C PRO A 189 -1.22 14.69 2.58
N ILE A 190 -1.41 13.38 2.39
CA ILE A 190 -2.55 12.83 1.62
C ILE A 190 -3.88 13.18 2.30
N LEU A 191 -4.00 12.92 3.61
CA LEU A 191 -5.20 13.24 4.38
C LEU A 191 -5.53 14.73 4.34
N ARG A 192 -4.52 15.61 4.51
CA ARG A 192 -4.68 17.07 4.40
C ARG A 192 -5.10 17.50 3.00
N SER A 193 -4.51 16.90 1.96
CA SER A 193 -4.85 17.18 0.56
C SER A 193 -6.31 16.81 0.25
N MET A 194 -6.75 15.64 0.70
CA MET A 194 -8.14 15.20 0.54
C MET A 194 -9.12 16.12 1.28
N ARG A 195 -8.76 16.59 2.48
CA ARG A 195 -9.59 17.58 3.21
C ARG A 195 -9.66 18.92 2.48
N ALA A 196 -8.56 19.38 1.89
CA ALA A 196 -8.56 20.60 1.08
C ALA A 196 -9.44 20.45 -0.17
N LEU A 197 -9.36 19.29 -0.85
CA LEU A 197 -10.20 18.95 -1.99
C LEU A 197 -11.70 18.99 -1.62
N ASP A 198 -12.07 18.34 -0.51
CA ASP A 198 -13.45 18.31 0.00
C ASP A 198 -14.04 19.71 0.19
N VAL A 199 -13.29 20.59 0.87
CA VAL A 199 -13.74 21.98 1.12
C VAL A 199 -14.03 22.71 -0.19
N GLN A 200 -13.14 22.59 -1.18
CA GLN A 200 -13.29 23.29 -2.47
C GLN A 200 -14.38 22.66 -3.34
N ALA A 201 -14.47 21.33 -3.38
CA ALA A 201 -15.49 20.62 -4.14
C ALA A 201 -16.90 20.93 -3.61
N ARG A 202 -17.11 20.89 -2.29
CA ARG A 202 -18.40 21.26 -1.69
C ARG A 202 -18.76 22.73 -1.91
N ARG A 203 -17.77 23.64 -1.96
CA ARG A 203 -18.01 25.04 -2.33
C ARG A 203 -18.58 25.16 -3.75
N ILE A 204 -18.06 24.40 -4.71
CA ILE A 204 -18.57 24.38 -6.09
C ILE A 204 -19.95 23.73 -6.16
N LEU A 205 -20.16 22.60 -5.48
CA LEU A 205 -21.45 21.90 -5.48
C LEU A 205 -22.61 22.76 -4.94
N LYS A 206 -22.34 23.68 -4.01
CA LYS A 206 -23.33 24.67 -3.55
C LYS A 206 -23.83 25.58 -4.68
N LEU A 207 -22.99 25.91 -5.66
CA LEU A 207 -23.39 26.72 -6.82
C LEU A 207 -24.37 25.96 -7.74
N PHE A 208 -24.34 24.64 -7.70
CA PHE A 208 -25.27 23.75 -8.40
C PHE A 208 -26.52 23.41 -7.57
N GLY A 209 -26.74 24.09 -6.44
CA GLY A 209 -27.92 23.90 -5.59
C GLY A 209 -27.83 22.75 -4.58
N HIS A 210 -26.65 22.14 -4.42
CA HIS A 210 -26.47 21.04 -3.47
C HIS A 210 -26.13 21.56 -2.07
N HIS A 211 -27.02 21.31 -1.09
CA HIS A 211 -26.85 21.78 0.29
C HIS A 211 -26.49 20.66 1.28
N ASN A 212 -26.98 19.44 1.06
CA ASN A 212 -26.72 18.27 1.89
C ASN A 212 -25.76 17.32 1.17
N VAL A 213 -24.49 17.69 1.14
CA VAL A 213 -23.45 16.99 0.37
C VAL A 213 -22.55 16.20 1.32
N ALA A 214 -22.43 14.89 1.10
CA ALA A 214 -21.46 14.06 1.80
C ALA A 214 -20.02 14.53 1.53
N MET A 215 -19.06 14.16 2.40
CA MET A 215 -17.66 14.52 2.18
C MET A 215 -17.21 14.07 0.78
N VAL A 216 -16.65 14.99 -0.01
CA VAL A 216 -16.09 14.67 -1.32
C VAL A 216 -14.68 14.15 -1.11
N THR A 217 -14.42 12.94 -1.58
CA THR A 217 -13.13 12.28 -1.42
C THR A 217 -12.52 11.95 -2.77
N ALA A 218 -11.19 11.87 -2.82
CA ALA A 218 -10.51 11.33 -3.97
C ALA A 218 -10.55 9.79 -3.94
N THR A 219 -10.64 9.18 -5.11
CA THR A 219 -10.40 7.74 -5.30
C THR A 219 -9.12 7.53 -6.10
N ALA A 220 -8.47 6.40 -5.87
CA ALA A 220 -7.25 6.01 -6.57
C ALA A 220 -7.27 4.52 -6.91
N GLY A 221 -6.92 4.19 -8.15
CA GLY A 221 -6.66 2.84 -8.64
C GLY A 221 -5.23 2.76 -9.19
N PRO A 222 -4.23 2.44 -8.35
CA PRO A 222 -2.84 2.29 -8.78
C PRO A 222 -2.61 0.98 -9.52
N GLU A 223 -1.94 1.01 -10.66
CA GLU A 223 -1.51 -0.18 -11.42
C GLU A 223 -0.03 -0.44 -11.10
N GLN A 224 0.32 -1.59 -10.52
CA GLN A 224 1.70 -1.86 -10.08
C GLN A 224 2.42 -2.78 -11.05
N GLU A 225 3.36 -2.24 -11.81
CA GLU A 225 4.29 -3.02 -12.63
C GLU A 225 5.54 -3.44 -11.83
N TYR A 226 6.11 -4.59 -12.15
CA TYR A 226 7.32 -5.11 -11.49
C TYR A 226 8.03 -6.14 -12.36
N PHE A 227 9.29 -6.44 -12.03
CA PHE A 227 10.03 -7.56 -12.64
C PHE A 227 10.18 -8.74 -11.67
N LEU A 228 10.13 -9.97 -12.18
CA LEU A 228 10.52 -11.17 -11.44
C LEU A 228 11.70 -11.85 -12.10
N ILE A 229 12.80 -11.99 -11.37
CA ILE A 229 13.97 -12.75 -11.83
C ILE A 229 14.25 -13.92 -10.92
N ASP A 230 14.94 -14.94 -11.43
CA ASP A 230 15.43 -16.02 -10.57
C ASP A 230 16.40 -15.46 -9.52
N ARG A 231 16.19 -15.85 -8.26
CA ARG A 231 16.95 -15.34 -7.13
C ARG A 231 18.44 -15.69 -7.22
N ASN A 232 18.81 -16.81 -7.84
CA ASN A 232 20.23 -17.15 -8.02
C ASN A 232 20.92 -16.17 -8.99
N PHE A 233 20.22 -15.70 -10.04
CA PHE A 233 20.76 -14.65 -10.90
C PHE A 233 20.81 -13.29 -10.21
N TYR A 234 19.84 -12.99 -9.34
CA TYR A 234 19.87 -11.78 -8.53
C TYR A 234 21.08 -11.76 -7.57
N LEU A 235 21.28 -12.83 -6.80
CA LEU A 235 22.35 -12.92 -5.80
C LEU A 235 23.76 -12.92 -6.42
N THR A 236 23.89 -13.37 -7.67
CA THR A 236 25.17 -13.33 -8.40
C THR A 236 25.48 -11.97 -9.03
N ARG A 237 24.62 -10.96 -8.84
CA ARG A 237 24.76 -9.60 -9.37
C ARG A 237 24.83 -8.56 -8.23
N PRO A 238 26.05 -8.20 -7.78
CA PRO A 238 26.24 -7.20 -6.73
C PRO A 238 25.58 -5.85 -7.03
N ASP A 239 25.53 -5.45 -8.29
CA ASP A 239 24.88 -4.20 -8.70
C ASP A 239 23.36 -4.23 -8.52
N LEU A 240 22.70 -5.36 -8.82
CA LEU A 240 21.27 -5.53 -8.51
C LEU A 240 21.01 -5.51 -7.00
N LEU A 241 21.88 -6.13 -6.20
CA LEU A 241 21.75 -6.15 -4.74
C LEU A 241 21.88 -4.75 -4.12
N SER A 242 22.84 -3.95 -4.59
CA SER A 242 23.13 -2.65 -4.00
C SER A 242 22.29 -1.51 -4.57
N SER A 243 21.89 -1.59 -5.84
CA SER A 243 21.21 -0.48 -6.53
C SER A 243 19.80 -0.80 -7.02
N GLY A 244 19.35 -2.05 -6.92
CA GLY A 244 18.03 -2.48 -7.43
C GLY A 244 17.93 -2.50 -8.96
N ARG A 245 19.00 -2.17 -9.67
CA ARG A 245 19.10 -2.16 -11.13
C ARG A 245 20.47 -2.65 -11.60
N THR A 246 20.55 -2.98 -12.87
CA THR A 246 21.84 -3.27 -13.50
C THR A 246 22.57 -1.96 -13.81
N LEU A 247 23.85 -1.89 -13.43
CA LEU A 247 24.74 -0.76 -13.73
C LEU A 247 25.46 -0.95 -15.06
N PHE A 248 25.69 -2.20 -15.44
CA PHE A 248 26.27 -2.60 -16.71
C PHE A 248 25.66 -3.91 -17.22
N GLY A 249 25.75 -4.13 -18.52
CA GLY A 249 25.25 -5.33 -19.19
C GLY A 249 25.23 -5.16 -20.70
N ALA A 250 25.38 -6.25 -21.43
CA ALA A 250 25.14 -6.25 -22.87
C ALA A 250 23.65 -5.99 -23.14
N ARG A 251 23.33 -5.44 -24.32
CA ARG A 251 21.94 -5.28 -24.75
C ARG A 251 21.23 -6.64 -24.74
N PRO A 252 19.94 -6.68 -24.35
CA PRO A 252 19.20 -7.92 -24.32
C PRO A 252 19.07 -8.47 -25.76
N PRO A 253 19.24 -9.79 -25.94
CA PRO A 253 19.17 -10.41 -27.27
C PRO A 253 17.75 -10.42 -27.85
N LYS A 254 16.73 -10.28 -26.99
CA LYS A 254 15.35 -9.98 -27.37
C LYS A 254 15.04 -8.55 -26.94
N GLY A 255 14.84 -7.66 -27.90
CA GLY A 255 14.45 -6.27 -27.68
C GLY A 255 12.93 -6.09 -27.57
N GLN A 256 12.51 -4.82 -27.54
CA GLN A 256 11.11 -4.38 -27.45
C GLN A 256 10.27 -4.68 -28.72
N GLU A 257 10.92 -4.96 -29.86
CA GLU A 257 10.28 -4.96 -31.18
C GLU A 257 9.35 -6.16 -31.46
N PHE A 258 9.37 -7.18 -30.60
CA PHE A 258 8.45 -8.31 -30.70
C PHE A 258 7.37 -8.18 -29.62
N GLU A 259 6.19 -7.71 -30.01
CA GLU A 259 4.97 -7.60 -29.18
C GLU A 259 4.48 -8.95 -28.60
N ASP A 260 5.16 -10.05 -28.93
CA ASP A 260 4.87 -11.45 -28.60
C ASP A 260 4.70 -11.75 -27.09
N GLN A 261 5.04 -10.82 -26.19
CA GLN A 261 5.00 -11.04 -24.73
C GLN A 261 3.88 -10.29 -24.00
N TYR A 262 3.35 -9.22 -24.56
CA TYR A 262 2.25 -8.47 -23.92
C TYR A 262 0.99 -9.34 -23.94
N PHE A 263 0.42 -9.60 -22.75
CA PHE A 263 -0.64 -10.59 -22.57
C PHE A 263 -0.30 -12.02 -23.05
N GLY A 264 0.98 -12.37 -23.11
CA GLY A 264 1.45 -13.74 -23.42
C GLY A 264 1.18 -14.76 -22.31
N VAL A 265 1.55 -16.03 -22.54
CA VAL A 265 1.41 -17.11 -21.55
C VAL A 265 2.34 -16.86 -20.36
N ILE A 266 1.80 -16.87 -19.14
CA ILE A 266 2.56 -16.71 -17.90
C ILE A 266 3.24 -18.03 -17.53
N PRO A 267 4.57 -18.08 -17.27
CA PRO A 267 5.24 -19.29 -16.80
C PRO A 267 4.63 -19.82 -15.50
N GLU A 268 4.50 -21.15 -15.36
CA GLU A 268 3.83 -21.80 -14.23
C GLU A 268 4.34 -21.35 -12.86
N ARG A 269 5.67 -21.24 -12.70
CA ARG A 269 6.31 -20.76 -11.47
C ARG A 269 5.90 -19.33 -11.10
N VAL A 270 5.77 -18.46 -12.09
CA VAL A 270 5.32 -17.08 -11.90
C VAL A 270 3.83 -17.05 -11.57
N LEU A 271 3.04 -17.88 -12.25
CA LEU A 271 1.61 -17.99 -11.98
C LEU A 271 1.33 -18.47 -10.55
N ALA A 272 2.11 -19.43 -10.05
CA ALA A 272 2.04 -19.88 -8.65
C ALA A 272 2.35 -18.74 -7.66
N PHE A 273 3.42 -17.97 -7.93
CA PHE A 273 3.75 -16.75 -7.18
C PHE A 273 2.59 -15.74 -7.18
N MET A 274 1.98 -15.48 -8.33
CA MET A 274 0.88 -14.53 -8.46
C MET A 274 -0.36 -15.00 -7.68
N HIS A 275 -0.66 -16.30 -7.70
CA HIS A 275 -1.75 -16.86 -6.91
C HIS A 275 -1.54 -16.72 -5.40
N GLU A 276 -0.35 -17.01 -4.87
CA GLU A 276 -0.04 -16.78 -3.44
C GLU A 276 -0.08 -15.30 -3.09
N SER A 277 0.45 -14.43 -3.94
CA SER A 277 0.40 -12.97 -3.73
C SER A 277 -1.05 -12.47 -3.64
N GLU A 278 -1.92 -12.89 -4.55
CA GLU A 278 -3.35 -12.57 -4.52
C GLU A 278 -4.04 -13.12 -3.27
N ALA A 279 -3.73 -14.35 -2.86
CA ALA A 279 -4.31 -14.95 -1.66
C ALA A 279 -4.02 -14.10 -0.42
N GLU A 280 -2.77 -13.72 -0.26
CA GLU A 280 -2.30 -12.89 0.86
C GLU A 280 -2.93 -11.50 0.79
N LEU A 281 -3.03 -10.91 -0.39
CA LEU A 281 -3.68 -9.61 -0.59
C LEU A 281 -5.19 -9.66 -0.31
N TYR A 282 -5.89 -10.72 -0.72
CA TYR A 282 -7.30 -10.90 -0.38
C TYR A 282 -7.49 -11.04 1.14
N LYS A 283 -6.63 -11.77 1.86
CA LYS A 283 -6.69 -11.81 3.34
C LYS A 283 -6.63 -10.42 3.96
N LEU A 284 -5.81 -9.53 3.40
CA LEU A 284 -5.64 -8.14 3.80
C LEU A 284 -6.76 -7.20 3.28
N GLY A 285 -7.72 -7.72 2.51
CA GLY A 285 -8.84 -6.94 1.99
C GLY A 285 -8.52 -6.14 0.73
N VAL A 286 -7.34 -6.32 0.12
CA VAL A 286 -6.95 -5.63 -1.11
C VAL A 286 -7.74 -6.22 -2.29
N PRO A 287 -8.51 -5.41 -3.03
CA PRO A 287 -9.41 -5.90 -4.07
C PRO A 287 -8.69 -6.07 -5.42
N VAL A 288 -7.70 -6.96 -5.48
CA VAL A 288 -6.99 -7.30 -6.73
C VAL A 288 -7.99 -7.73 -7.81
N LYS A 289 -7.84 -7.17 -9.02
CA LYS A 289 -8.76 -7.43 -10.13
C LYS A 289 -8.07 -8.03 -11.35
N THR A 290 -6.91 -7.51 -11.72
CA THR A 290 -6.18 -7.91 -12.92
C THR A 290 -4.74 -8.23 -12.61
N ARG A 291 -4.20 -9.17 -13.38
CA ARG A 291 -2.77 -9.48 -13.46
C ARG A 291 -2.42 -9.91 -14.89
N HIS A 292 -1.24 -9.56 -15.36
CA HIS A 292 -0.75 -9.99 -16.68
C HIS A 292 0.76 -9.82 -16.83
N ASN A 293 1.30 -10.33 -17.93
CA ASN A 293 2.63 -9.98 -18.41
C ASN A 293 2.60 -8.57 -19.02
N GLU A 294 3.70 -7.87 -18.85
CA GLU A 294 3.96 -6.58 -19.48
C GLU A 294 4.83 -6.73 -20.74
N VAL A 295 5.17 -5.62 -21.38
CA VAL A 295 5.90 -5.58 -22.65
C VAL A 295 7.32 -6.19 -22.54
N ALA A 296 8.04 -5.96 -21.44
CA ALA A 296 9.40 -6.48 -21.30
C ALA A 296 9.46 -7.93 -20.76
N PRO A 297 10.50 -8.70 -21.11
CA PRO A 297 10.73 -10.02 -20.54
C PRO A 297 10.78 -9.98 -19.02
N SER A 298 10.03 -10.88 -18.40
CA SER A 298 9.93 -10.99 -16.94
C SER A 298 9.33 -9.76 -16.25
N GLN A 299 8.64 -8.89 -16.99
CA GLN A 299 7.84 -7.80 -16.46
C GLN A 299 6.38 -8.23 -16.33
N TYR A 300 5.72 -7.79 -15.26
CA TYR A 300 4.35 -8.15 -14.93
C TYR A 300 3.63 -6.95 -14.31
N GLU A 301 2.30 -6.99 -14.31
CA GLU A 301 1.44 -6.02 -13.65
C GLU A 301 0.44 -6.71 -12.73
N ILE A 302 0.09 -6.04 -11.63
CA ILE A 302 -1.06 -6.33 -10.78
C ILE A 302 -1.83 -5.03 -10.51
N ALA A 303 -3.15 -5.05 -10.69
CA ALA A 303 -4.00 -3.89 -10.42
C ALA A 303 -5.24 -4.26 -9.57
N PRO A 304 -5.45 -3.57 -8.43
CA PRO A 304 -6.70 -3.63 -7.69
C PRO A 304 -7.78 -2.73 -8.29
N ILE A 305 -9.02 -2.95 -7.88
CA ILE A 305 -10.10 -1.98 -8.08
C ILE A 305 -9.73 -0.68 -7.36
N TYR A 306 -10.17 0.46 -7.90
CA TYR A 306 -9.98 1.74 -7.22
C TYR A 306 -10.69 1.75 -5.86
N GLU A 307 -10.11 2.47 -4.91
CA GLU A 307 -10.65 2.65 -3.57
C GLU A 307 -10.57 4.13 -3.17
N ASN A 308 -11.02 4.47 -1.96
CA ASN A 308 -10.68 5.76 -1.37
C ASN A 308 -9.16 5.96 -1.42
N ALA A 309 -8.70 7.15 -1.85
CA ALA A 309 -7.28 7.36 -2.16
C ALA A 309 -6.33 7.10 -0.98
N ASN A 310 -6.77 7.32 0.25
CA ASN A 310 -5.99 7.01 1.45
C ASN A 310 -5.83 5.50 1.66
N VAL A 311 -6.94 4.75 1.55
CA VAL A 311 -6.94 3.28 1.67
C VAL A 311 -6.16 2.65 0.51
N ALA A 312 -6.36 3.13 -0.72
CA ALA A 312 -5.61 2.68 -1.88
C ALA A 312 -4.10 2.90 -1.73
N ALA A 313 -3.68 4.00 -1.09
CA ALA A 313 -2.27 4.25 -0.80
C ALA A 313 -1.69 3.25 0.22
N ASP A 314 -2.43 2.92 1.28
CA ASP A 314 -2.02 1.89 2.25
C ASP A 314 -1.95 0.50 1.61
N HIS A 315 -3.00 0.11 0.87
CA HIS A 315 -3.06 -1.14 0.11
C HIS A 315 -1.94 -1.24 -0.92
N GLN A 316 -1.56 -0.13 -1.57
CA GLN A 316 -0.43 -0.12 -2.49
C GLN A 316 0.90 -0.47 -1.80
N GLN A 317 1.12 0.01 -0.58
CA GLN A 317 2.30 -0.38 0.20
C GLN A 317 2.25 -1.86 0.56
N GLN A 318 1.08 -2.37 0.95
CA GLN A 318 0.88 -3.80 1.22
C GLN A 318 1.15 -4.67 -0.03
N ILE A 319 0.67 -4.27 -1.20
CA ILE A 319 0.96 -4.93 -2.49
C ILE A 319 2.47 -5.06 -2.67
N MET A 320 3.21 -3.95 -2.57
CA MET A 320 4.66 -3.97 -2.76
C MET A 320 5.39 -4.87 -1.75
N MET A 321 4.94 -4.90 -0.49
CA MET A 321 5.52 -5.76 0.56
C MET A 321 5.21 -7.24 0.30
N VAL A 322 3.95 -7.57 -0.02
CA VAL A 322 3.52 -8.94 -0.30
C VAL A 322 4.25 -9.50 -1.52
N LEU A 323 4.34 -8.75 -2.62
CA LEU A 323 5.05 -9.20 -3.83
C LEU A 323 6.53 -9.53 -3.52
N LYS A 324 7.22 -8.68 -2.76
CA LYS A 324 8.62 -8.94 -2.35
C LYS A 324 8.74 -10.17 -1.44
N ARG A 325 7.85 -10.31 -0.47
CA ARG A 325 7.84 -11.41 0.50
C ARG A 325 7.57 -12.75 -0.19
N VAL A 326 6.50 -12.81 -0.98
CA VAL A 326 6.04 -14.05 -1.64
C VAL A 326 7.01 -14.49 -2.74
N ALA A 327 7.65 -13.57 -3.47
CA ALA A 327 8.60 -13.93 -4.53
C ALA A 327 9.70 -14.88 -4.03
N ARG A 328 10.17 -14.63 -2.81
CA ARG A 328 11.23 -15.41 -2.16
C ARG A 328 10.84 -16.86 -1.88
N ASN A 329 9.55 -17.12 -1.61
CA ASN A 329 9.02 -18.47 -1.41
C ASN A 329 9.11 -19.33 -2.69
N TYR A 330 9.10 -18.67 -3.85
CA TYR A 330 9.21 -19.31 -5.15
C TYR A 330 10.62 -19.22 -5.74
N GLY A 331 11.63 -18.88 -4.92
CA GLY A 331 13.01 -18.68 -5.37
C GLY A 331 13.18 -17.53 -6.37
N LEU A 332 12.21 -16.63 -6.46
CA LEU A 332 12.23 -15.43 -7.30
C LEU A 332 12.65 -14.23 -6.46
N GLU A 333 13.13 -13.18 -7.13
CA GLU A 333 13.28 -11.85 -6.55
C GLU A 333 12.37 -10.87 -7.32
N CYS A 334 11.56 -10.11 -6.58
CA CYS A 334 10.69 -9.07 -7.14
C CYS A 334 11.41 -7.72 -7.13
N LEU A 335 11.63 -7.15 -8.31
CA LEU A 335 12.26 -5.86 -8.51
C LEU A 335 11.19 -4.79 -8.76
N LEU A 336 11.15 -3.78 -7.88
CA LEU A 336 10.22 -2.64 -7.97
C LEU A 336 10.90 -1.35 -8.47
N HIS A 337 12.19 -1.42 -8.81
CA HIS A 337 12.91 -0.29 -9.38
C HIS A 337 12.29 0.08 -10.74
N GLU A 338 12.16 1.36 -11.06
CA GLU A 338 11.42 1.87 -12.22
C GLU A 338 12.13 1.55 -13.55
N LYS A 339 13.45 1.34 -13.51
CA LYS A 339 14.25 0.87 -14.65
C LYS A 339 15.31 -0.17 -14.25
N PRO A 340 14.95 -1.44 -13.97
CA PRO A 340 15.90 -2.44 -13.49
C PRO A 340 16.94 -2.84 -14.55
N PHE A 341 16.54 -2.83 -15.83
CA PHE A 341 17.38 -3.23 -16.95
C PHE A 341 17.41 -2.13 -18.01
N ALA A 342 18.60 -1.78 -18.50
CA ALA A 342 18.76 -0.84 -19.59
C ALA A 342 18.35 -1.47 -20.93
N GLY A 343 17.72 -0.67 -21.81
CA GLY A 343 17.35 -1.10 -23.17
C GLY A 343 16.06 -1.91 -23.28
N VAL A 344 15.25 -1.99 -22.22
CA VAL A 344 13.87 -2.54 -22.22
C VAL A 344 12.92 -1.59 -21.49
N ASN A 345 11.61 -1.84 -21.55
CA ASN A 345 10.61 -1.08 -20.81
C ASN A 345 10.96 -1.01 -19.31
N GLY A 346 10.65 0.13 -18.71
CA GLY A 346 10.72 0.29 -17.25
C GLY A 346 9.39 -0.07 -16.61
N SER A 347 9.38 -0.21 -15.28
CA SER A 347 8.18 -0.46 -14.50
C SER A 347 7.52 0.86 -14.10
N GLY A 348 6.32 1.07 -14.61
CA GLY A 348 5.42 2.17 -14.26
C GLY A 348 4.60 1.91 -12.99
N LYS A 349 3.92 2.98 -12.58
CA LYS A 349 2.78 2.88 -11.67
C LYS A 349 1.74 3.91 -12.07
N HIS A 350 0.83 3.52 -12.95
CA HIS A 350 -0.26 4.41 -13.33
C HIS A 350 -1.18 4.64 -12.13
N LEU A 351 -1.82 5.81 -12.09
CA LEU A 351 -2.74 6.17 -11.03
C LEU A 351 -4.03 6.67 -11.65
N ASN A 352 -5.03 5.79 -11.69
CA ASN A 352 -6.38 6.18 -12.07
C ASN A 352 -6.99 7.00 -10.92
N TRP A 353 -7.14 8.30 -11.12
CA TRP A 353 -7.63 9.22 -10.09
C TRP A 353 -9.02 9.75 -10.44
N SER A 354 -9.91 9.80 -9.45
CA SER A 354 -11.19 10.48 -9.55
C SER A 354 -11.57 11.15 -8.22
N LEU A 355 -12.69 11.86 -8.20
CA LEU A 355 -13.26 12.47 -7.01
C LEU A 355 -14.79 12.36 -7.02
N GLY A 356 -15.36 12.11 -5.85
CA GLY A 356 -16.78 11.88 -5.71
C GLY A 356 -17.22 11.68 -4.27
N ASN A 357 -18.49 11.36 -4.10
CA ASN A 357 -19.07 10.99 -2.81
C ASN A 357 -20.32 10.12 -2.97
N ALA A 358 -20.88 9.68 -1.85
CA ALA A 358 -22.08 8.84 -1.83
C ALA A 358 -23.35 9.56 -2.33
N THR A 359 -23.42 10.89 -2.27
CA THR A 359 -24.63 11.67 -2.60
C THR A 359 -24.70 12.12 -4.06
N GLN A 360 -23.55 12.36 -4.68
CA GLN A 360 -23.40 12.97 -6.02
C GLN A 360 -22.71 12.02 -7.00
N GLY A 361 -22.21 10.86 -6.52
CA GLY A 361 -21.45 9.94 -7.34
C GLY A 361 -20.11 10.51 -7.77
N ASN A 362 -19.66 10.12 -8.97
CA ASN A 362 -18.41 10.53 -9.57
C ASN A 362 -18.57 11.90 -10.24
N LEU A 363 -17.79 12.90 -9.81
CA LEU A 363 -17.86 14.27 -10.33
C LEU A 363 -17.17 14.44 -11.70
N LEU A 364 -16.44 13.42 -12.15
CA LEU A 364 -15.82 13.32 -13.47
C LEU A 364 -16.55 12.34 -14.39
N GLU A 365 -17.77 11.93 -14.03
CA GLU A 365 -18.61 11.13 -14.90
C GLU A 365 -19.39 12.05 -15.87
N PRO A 366 -19.20 11.91 -17.19
CA PRO A 366 -19.80 12.81 -18.16
C PRO A 366 -21.31 12.60 -18.34
N GLY A 367 -21.81 11.38 -18.07
CA GLY A 367 -23.17 10.96 -18.41
C GLY A 367 -23.37 10.74 -19.92
N SER A 368 -24.61 10.57 -20.35
CA SER A 368 -24.97 10.31 -21.75
C SER A 368 -24.93 11.55 -22.64
N THR A 369 -25.11 12.76 -22.07
CA THR A 369 -25.05 14.05 -22.78
C THR A 369 -24.01 14.99 -22.14
N PRO A 370 -22.70 14.75 -22.34
CA PRO A 370 -21.64 15.44 -21.60
C PRO A 370 -21.67 16.96 -21.71
N HIS A 371 -22.05 17.48 -22.87
CA HIS A 371 -22.14 18.92 -23.16
C HIS A 371 -23.27 19.63 -22.39
N GLN A 372 -24.25 18.89 -21.88
CA GLN A 372 -25.36 19.43 -21.07
C GLN A 372 -25.05 19.32 -19.56
N ASN A 373 -24.12 18.45 -19.17
CA ASN A 373 -23.74 18.23 -17.79
C ASN A 373 -22.77 19.33 -17.29
N MET A 374 -23.32 20.50 -16.95
CA MET A 374 -22.53 21.65 -16.52
C MET A 374 -21.68 21.36 -15.26
N GLN A 375 -22.17 20.52 -14.35
CA GLN A 375 -21.41 20.11 -13.17
C GLN A 375 -20.13 19.37 -13.58
N PHE A 376 -20.26 18.33 -14.40
CA PHE A 376 -19.12 17.61 -14.95
C PHE A 376 -18.15 18.54 -15.69
N LEU A 377 -18.66 19.42 -16.56
CA LEU A 377 -17.82 20.34 -17.33
C LEU A 377 -17.00 21.27 -16.42
N VAL A 378 -17.58 21.78 -15.34
CA VAL A 378 -16.87 22.63 -14.37
C VAL A 378 -15.78 21.85 -13.64
N PHE A 379 -16.06 20.63 -13.16
CA PHE A 379 -15.04 19.81 -12.49
C PHE A 379 -13.93 19.37 -13.45
N CYS A 380 -14.29 18.90 -14.64
CA CYS A 380 -13.35 18.51 -15.68
C CYS A 380 -12.44 19.67 -16.10
N ALA A 381 -13.01 20.84 -16.39
CA ALA A 381 -12.24 22.03 -16.72
C ALA A 381 -11.33 22.49 -15.57
N ALA A 382 -11.79 22.37 -14.31
CA ALA A 382 -10.97 22.67 -13.14
C ALA A 382 -9.76 21.73 -13.02
N VAL A 383 -9.95 20.42 -13.26
CA VAL A 383 -8.86 19.43 -13.27
C VAL A 383 -7.86 19.74 -14.38
N ILE A 384 -8.31 19.97 -15.62
CA ILE A 384 -7.44 20.33 -16.75
C ILE A 384 -6.63 21.58 -16.42
N ARG A 385 -7.28 22.63 -15.88
CA ARG A 385 -6.62 23.87 -15.48
C ARG A 385 -5.63 23.65 -14.35
N ALA A 386 -5.93 22.79 -13.37
CA ALA A 386 -5.03 22.46 -12.27
C ALA A 386 -3.77 21.75 -12.78
N VAL A 387 -3.92 20.76 -13.66
CA VAL A 387 -2.79 20.07 -14.30
C VAL A 387 -1.94 21.06 -15.09
N HIS A 388 -2.56 21.93 -15.91
CA HIS A 388 -1.83 22.93 -16.68
C HIS A 388 -1.05 23.91 -15.79
N ARG A 389 -1.69 24.44 -14.74
CA ARG A 389 -1.08 25.44 -13.84
C ARG A 389 -0.01 24.84 -12.92
N HIS A 390 -0.17 23.58 -12.53
CA HIS A 390 0.68 22.92 -11.53
C HIS A 390 1.49 21.74 -12.09
N ALA A 391 1.71 21.70 -13.41
CA ALA A 391 2.47 20.65 -14.08
C ALA A 391 3.87 20.45 -13.48
N GLY A 392 4.57 21.54 -13.13
CA GLY A 392 5.89 21.46 -12.49
C GLY A 392 5.84 20.79 -11.11
N LEU A 393 4.80 21.08 -10.31
CA LEU A 393 4.61 20.45 -9.01
C LEU A 393 4.28 18.95 -9.16
N LEU A 394 3.42 18.59 -10.12
CA LEU A 394 3.12 17.19 -10.43
C LEU A 394 4.36 16.43 -10.89
N ARG A 395 5.19 17.04 -11.75
CA ARG A 395 6.46 16.42 -12.18
C ARG A 395 7.42 16.22 -11.01
N ALA A 396 7.50 17.18 -10.10
CA ALA A 396 8.34 17.07 -8.91
C ALA A 396 7.85 15.98 -7.95
N ALA A 397 6.54 15.79 -7.79
CA ALA A 397 5.96 14.78 -6.91
C ALA A 397 6.24 13.32 -7.35
N VAL A 398 6.55 13.10 -8.63
CA VAL A 398 6.89 11.78 -9.18
C VAL A 398 8.36 11.65 -9.58
N ALA A 399 9.16 12.70 -9.38
CA ALA A 399 10.58 12.68 -9.71
C ALA A 399 11.38 11.93 -8.64
N SER A 400 12.22 11.00 -9.08
CA SER A 400 13.19 10.30 -8.25
C SER A 400 14.37 9.90 -9.12
N ALA A 401 15.54 9.66 -8.51
CA ALA A 401 16.73 9.22 -9.23
C ALA A 401 16.47 7.95 -10.06
N SER A 402 15.64 7.04 -9.55
CA SER A 402 15.28 5.81 -10.23
C SER A 402 14.27 6.04 -11.36
N ASN A 403 13.25 6.88 -11.15
CA ASN A 403 12.21 7.15 -12.14
C ASN A 403 12.72 8.05 -13.29
N ASP A 404 13.76 8.85 -13.08
CA ASP A 404 14.41 9.62 -14.16
C ASP A 404 15.13 8.73 -15.19
N HIS A 405 15.46 7.47 -14.84
CA HIS A 405 15.91 6.49 -15.83
C HIS A 405 14.77 5.91 -16.70
N ARG A 406 13.51 6.11 -16.29
CA ARG A 406 12.31 5.64 -16.99
C ARG A 406 11.60 6.77 -17.73
N LEU A 407 11.49 7.94 -17.13
CA LEU A 407 10.76 9.09 -17.68
C LEU A 407 11.53 9.70 -18.86
N GLY A 408 11.00 9.54 -20.08
CA GLY A 408 11.60 10.06 -21.31
C GLY A 408 12.59 9.12 -21.99
N ALA A 409 12.57 7.83 -21.64
CA ALA A 409 13.44 6.78 -22.16
C ALA A 409 12.69 5.70 -22.94
#